data_AF-A0A2P2M4H6-F1
#
_entry.id   AF-A0A2P2M4H6-F1
#
_cell.length_a   1.000
_cell.length_b   1.000
_cell.length_c   1.000
_cell.angle_alpha   90.00
_cell.angle_beta   90.00
_cell.angle_gamma   90.00
#
_symmetry.space_group_name_H-M   'P 1'
#
loop_
_entity.id
_entity.type
_entity.pdbx_description
1 polymer ?
#
loop_
_entity_poly.entity_id
_entity_poly.type
_entity_poly.pdbx_seq_one_letter_code
_entity_poly.pdbx_strand_id
1 'polypeptide(L)'
;MSSKERPTLGGTRIKTRKRNITAPLDPAAFADAVVQVYLDNAGDLELIAKSIESSDLNFSRYGDTFFEVVFTGGRTQPGTTKPDEGERHPYSVLDCEPKREIILPSVIYIQKTLRRKPFLIKNLENVMRRFLQSLELFEENEKKKLAIFTALAFSQKLSGLPPETVFQPLLKDNLVAKGLVLPFITDFFKEYLVDNNLDDLIAILKRGKMEDNLLDFFPSAKRSAEGFSEHFT
;
A
#
# COMPACT_ATOMS: atom_id res chain seq x y z
N MET A 1 18.35 -49.22 66.15
CA MET A 1 18.84 -48.49 64.96
C MET A 1 17.63 -47.80 64.32
N SER A 2 17.54 -46.47 64.39
CA SER A 2 16.42 -45.71 63.84
C SER A 2 16.83 -45.18 62.46
N SER A 3 16.23 -45.71 61.39
CA SER A 3 16.47 -45.24 60.03
C SER A 3 15.71 -43.92 59.81
N LYS A 4 16.43 -42.80 59.81
CA LYS A 4 15.91 -41.53 59.31
C LYS A 4 15.68 -41.65 57.81
N GLU A 5 14.41 -41.75 57.39
CA GLU A 5 14.02 -41.53 56.00
C GLU A 5 14.37 -40.11 55.60
N ARG A 6 15.07 -39.97 54.46
CA ARG A 6 15.39 -38.67 53.87
C ARG A 6 14.12 -38.10 53.24
N PRO A 7 13.85 -36.79 53.38
CA PRO A 7 12.65 -36.20 52.81
C PRO A 7 12.74 -36.30 51.28
N THR A 8 11.77 -36.99 50.69
CA THR A 8 11.56 -37.04 49.24
C THR A 8 10.97 -35.72 48.77
N LEU A 9 11.55 -35.14 47.73
CA LEU A 9 11.06 -33.95 47.02
C LEU A 9 9.77 -34.29 46.26
N GLY A 10 8.71 -34.59 46.98
CA GLY A 10 7.37 -34.70 46.42
C GLY A 10 6.78 -33.31 46.23
N GLY A 11 6.57 -32.89 44.99
CA GLY A 11 5.62 -31.80 44.72
C GLY A 11 6.02 -30.71 43.73
N THR A 12 7.19 -30.75 43.07
CA THR A 12 7.46 -29.77 42.02
C THR A 12 6.77 -30.22 40.73
N ARG A 13 5.53 -29.76 40.52
CA ARG A 13 4.88 -29.76 39.19
C ARG A 13 5.78 -28.97 38.23
N ILE A 14 6.61 -29.66 37.46
CA ILE A 14 7.37 -29.04 36.37
C ILE A 14 6.35 -28.58 35.34
N LYS A 15 5.99 -27.30 35.37
CA LYS A 15 5.22 -26.66 34.30
C LYS A 15 6.10 -26.65 33.06
N THR A 16 5.85 -27.58 32.15
CA THR A 16 6.42 -27.52 30.80
C THR A 16 5.99 -26.18 30.20
N ARG A 17 6.95 -25.28 29.92
CA ARG A 17 6.65 -24.02 29.25
C ARG A 17 5.97 -24.36 27.93
N LYS A 18 4.79 -23.79 27.67
CA LYS A 18 4.19 -23.81 26.33
C LYS A 18 5.24 -23.25 25.38
N ARG A 19 5.79 -24.09 24.50
CA ARG A 19 6.59 -23.58 23.38
C ARG A 19 5.67 -22.64 22.63
N ASN A 20 6.08 -21.39 22.46
CA ASN A 20 5.38 -20.44 21.63
C ASN A 20 5.64 -20.89 20.19
N ILE A 21 4.84 -21.85 19.70
CA ILE A 21 4.90 -22.28 18.32
C ILE A 21 4.17 -21.20 17.54
N THR A 22 4.90 -20.18 17.11
CA THR A 22 4.38 -19.25 16.12
C THR A 22 4.03 -20.10 14.90
N ALA A 23 2.73 -20.18 14.58
CA ALA A 23 2.29 -20.86 13.36
C ALA A 23 3.13 -20.32 12.18
N PRO A 24 3.58 -21.16 11.24
CA PRO A 24 4.31 -20.69 10.07
C PRO A 24 3.55 -19.54 9.37
N LEU A 25 4.30 -18.63 8.75
CA LEU A 25 3.71 -17.64 7.86
C LEU A 25 3.25 -18.35 6.59
N ASP A 26 2.03 -18.06 6.16
CA ASP A 26 1.46 -18.56 4.91
C ASP A 26 0.76 -17.41 4.17
N PRO A 27 1.53 -16.45 3.63
CA PRO A 27 0.97 -15.36 2.85
C PRO A 27 0.36 -15.85 1.53
N ALA A 28 0.77 -17.02 1.04
CA ALA A 28 0.23 -17.59 -0.20
C ALA A 28 -1.23 -18.00 -0.04
N ALA A 29 -1.55 -18.80 0.97
CA ALA A 29 -2.93 -19.18 1.23
C ALA A 29 -3.82 -17.96 1.54
N PHE A 30 -3.29 -16.96 2.24
CA PHE A 30 -4.02 -15.71 2.48
C PHE A 30 -4.31 -14.96 1.17
N ALA A 31 -3.30 -14.78 0.31
CA ALA A 31 -3.47 -14.11 -0.97
C ALA A 31 -4.48 -14.83 -1.85
N ASP A 32 -4.36 -16.15 -1.97
CA ASP A 32 -5.26 -16.98 -2.78
C ASP A 32 -6.71 -16.90 -2.25
N ALA A 33 -6.91 -16.86 -0.93
CA ALA A 33 -8.24 -16.65 -0.34
C ALA A 33 -8.81 -15.26 -0.66
N VAL A 34 -7.98 -14.20 -0.63
CA VAL A 34 -8.42 -12.85 -1.04
C VAL A 34 -8.77 -12.83 -2.52
N VAL A 35 -7.95 -13.45 -3.39
CA VAL A 35 -8.24 -13.58 -4.83
C VAL A 35 -9.58 -14.28 -5.04
N GLN A 36 -9.84 -15.37 -4.33
CA GLN A 36 -11.11 -16.08 -4.43
C GLN A 36 -12.31 -15.20 -4.05
N VAL A 37 -12.19 -14.35 -3.02
CA VAL A 37 -13.25 -13.38 -2.67
C VAL A 37 -13.54 -12.43 -3.83
N TYR A 38 -12.52 -11.95 -4.55
CA TYR A 38 -12.73 -11.09 -5.72
C TYR A 38 -13.43 -11.83 -6.88
N LEU A 39 -13.04 -13.09 -7.12
CA LEU A 39 -13.61 -13.93 -8.17
C LEU A 39 -15.08 -14.31 -7.87
N ASP A 40 -15.37 -14.75 -6.65
CA ASP A 40 -16.70 -15.15 -6.20
C ASP A 40 -17.73 -14.01 -6.29
N ASN A 41 -17.26 -12.77 -6.15
CA ASN A 41 -18.09 -11.57 -6.20
C ASN A 41 -17.97 -10.83 -7.54
N ALA A 42 -17.31 -11.42 -8.55
CA ALA A 42 -17.15 -10.85 -9.90
C ALA A 42 -16.67 -9.37 -9.91
N GLY A 43 -15.79 -9.01 -8.97
CA GLY A 43 -15.25 -7.64 -8.87
C GLY A 43 -16.20 -6.60 -8.25
N ASP A 44 -17.39 -6.98 -7.78
CA ASP A 44 -18.29 -6.07 -7.07
C ASP A 44 -17.66 -5.66 -5.72
N LEU A 45 -17.08 -4.45 -5.69
CA LEU A 45 -16.34 -3.94 -4.53
C LEU A 45 -17.21 -3.79 -3.27
N GLU A 46 -18.53 -3.63 -3.40
CA GLU A 46 -19.44 -3.57 -2.25
C GLU A 46 -19.63 -4.95 -1.61
N LEU A 47 -19.84 -5.97 -2.44
CA LEU A 47 -19.92 -7.37 -1.99
C LEU A 47 -18.57 -7.89 -1.48
N ILE A 48 -17.47 -7.54 -2.15
CA ILE A 48 -16.11 -7.86 -1.71
C ILE A 48 -15.84 -7.24 -0.34
N ALA A 49 -16.16 -5.95 -0.13
CA ALA A 49 -15.98 -5.30 1.16
C ALA A 49 -16.74 -6.03 2.28
N LYS A 50 -17.98 -6.46 2.01
CA LYS A 50 -18.79 -7.24 2.95
C LYS A 50 -18.16 -8.59 3.26
N SER A 51 -17.68 -9.30 2.24
CA SER A 51 -17.02 -10.61 2.38
C SER A 51 -15.71 -10.50 3.18
N ILE A 52 -14.89 -9.49 2.89
CA ILE A 52 -13.66 -9.19 3.64
C ILE A 52 -13.96 -8.81 5.09
N GLU A 53 -15.02 -8.04 5.34
CA GLU A 53 -15.47 -7.68 6.68
C GLU A 53 -15.86 -8.91 7.51
N SER A 54 -16.61 -9.84 6.92
CA SER A 54 -17.11 -11.05 7.58
C SER A 54 -16.12 -12.23 7.62
N SER A 55 -15.04 -12.17 6.85
CA SER A 55 -14.05 -13.26 6.78
C SER A 55 -13.27 -13.44 8.08
N ASP A 56 -12.82 -14.66 8.33
CA ASP A 56 -11.92 -15.04 9.44
C ASP A 56 -10.43 -14.91 9.08
N LEU A 57 -10.14 -14.33 7.90
CA LEU A 57 -8.78 -14.09 7.41
C LEU A 57 -8.00 -13.18 8.37
N ASN A 58 -6.72 -13.51 8.59
CA ASN A 58 -5.87 -12.81 9.54
C ASN A 58 -5.23 -11.55 8.95
N PHE A 59 -6.04 -10.50 8.78
CA PHE A 59 -5.60 -9.19 8.28
C PHE A 59 -4.52 -8.53 9.15
N SER A 60 -4.50 -8.79 10.46
CA SER A 60 -3.45 -8.27 11.34
C SER A 60 -2.07 -8.83 10.99
N ARG A 61 -2.03 -10.06 10.47
CA ARG A 61 -0.80 -10.75 10.08
C ARG A 61 -0.41 -10.51 8.63
N TYR A 62 -1.39 -10.38 7.74
CA TYR A 62 -1.20 -10.36 6.29
C TYR A 62 -1.74 -9.09 5.63
N GLY A 63 -1.83 -7.98 6.37
CA GLY A 63 -2.34 -6.72 5.85
C GLY A 63 -1.55 -6.18 4.66
N ASP A 64 -0.22 -6.36 4.64
CA ASP A 64 0.61 -5.97 3.50
C ASP A 64 0.23 -6.81 2.26
N THR A 65 0.11 -8.13 2.43
CA THR A 65 -0.33 -9.06 1.38
C THR A 65 -1.73 -8.73 0.88
N PHE A 66 -2.66 -8.33 1.76
CA PHE A 66 -3.99 -7.89 1.37
C PHE A 66 -3.93 -6.72 0.38
N PHE A 67 -3.21 -5.65 0.73
CA PHE A 67 -3.11 -4.50 -0.17
C PHE A 67 -2.33 -4.83 -1.44
N GLU A 68 -1.30 -5.67 -1.39
CA GLU A 68 -0.64 -6.17 -2.61
C GLU A 68 -1.62 -6.82 -3.58
N VAL A 69 -2.53 -7.67 -3.09
CA VAL A 69 -3.57 -8.29 -3.93
C VAL A 69 -4.53 -7.23 -4.47
N VAL A 70 -4.99 -6.28 -3.65
CA VAL A 70 -5.87 -5.18 -4.10
C VAL A 70 -5.27 -4.41 -5.29
N PHE A 71 -3.97 -4.12 -5.24
CA PHE A 71 -3.32 -3.37 -6.31
C PHE A 71 -2.93 -4.22 -7.51
N THR A 72 -2.42 -5.43 -7.29
CA THR A 72 -1.78 -6.22 -8.36
C THR A 72 -2.65 -7.37 -8.87
N GLY A 73 -3.71 -7.73 -8.16
CA GLY A 73 -4.64 -8.81 -8.52
C GLY A 73 -4.26 -10.17 -7.98
N GLY A 74 -3.09 -10.30 -7.33
CA GLY A 74 -2.63 -11.57 -6.79
C GLY A 74 -1.23 -11.44 -6.22
N ARG A 75 -0.49 -12.55 -6.19
CA ARG A 75 0.89 -12.56 -5.69
C ARG A 75 1.88 -12.02 -6.72
N THR A 76 2.95 -11.41 -6.22
CA THR A 76 4.09 -10.97 -7.02
C THR A 76 5.38 -11.60 -6.53
N GLN A 77 6.31 -11.86 -7.44
CA GLN A 77 7.60 -12.44 -7.06
C GLN A 77 8.35 -11.47 -6.13
N PRO A 78 9.05 -11.98 -5.10
CA PRO A 78 9.75 -11.14 -4.13
C PRO A 78 10.67 -10.10 -4.78
N GLY A 79 10.46 -8.82 -4.41
CA GLY A 79 11.27 -7.71 -4.93
C GLY A 79 10.95 -7.28 -6.37
N THR A 80 9.86 -7.79 -6.95
CA THR A 80 9.43 -7.44 -8.31
C THR A 80 7.95 -7.04 -8.35
N THR A 81 7.49 -6.56 -9.50
CA THR A 81 6.08 -6.34 -9.84
C THR A 81 5.49 -7.50 -10.66
N LYS A 82 6.31 -8.51 -10.98
CA LYS A 82 5.91 -9.62 -11.84
C LYS A 82 5.00 -10.60 -11.10
N PRO A 83 4.01 -11.19 -11.79
CA PRO A 83 3.18 -12.24 -11.21
C PRO A 83 4.01 -13.39 -10.64
N ASP A 84 3.59 -13.90 -9.48
CA ASP A 84 4.06 -15.17 -8.93
C ASP A 84 3.09 -16.31 -9.29
N GLU A 85 3.38 -17.53 -8.82
CA GLU A 85 2.44 -18.66 -8.92
C GLU A 85 1.09 -18.33 -8.26
N GLY A 86 -0.01 -18.85 -8.81
CA GLY A 86 -1.37 -18.67 -8.30
C GLY A 86 -2.30 -17.97 -9.29
N GLU A 87 -3.59 -17.97 -8.98
CA GLU A 87 -4.58 -17.23 -9.76
C GLU A 87 -4.51 -15.73 -9.46
N ARG A 88 -4.96 -14.91 -10.42
CA ARG A 88 -5.12 -13.47 -10.24
C ARG A 88 -6.55 -13.06 -10.58
N HIS A 89 -7.09 -12.12 -9.81
CA HIS A 89 -8.33 -11.47 -10.18
C HIS A 89 -8.06 -10.28 -11.13
N PRO A 90 -8.90 -10.05 -12.15
CA PRO A 90 -8.71 -8.97 -13.12
C PRO A 90 -9.17 -7.58 -12.61
N TYR A 91 -9.72 -7.52 -11.39
CA TYR A 91 -10.33 -6.30 -10.82
C TYR A 91 -9.36 -5.45 -9.98
N SER A 92 -8.05 -5.57 -10.24
CA SER A 92 -7.03 -4.89 -9.46
C SER A 92 -6.79 -3.45 -9.94
N VAL A 93 -6.23 -2.60 -9.08
CA VAL A 93 -5.94 -1.20 -9.44
C VAL A 93 -4.99 -1.11 -10.64
N LEU A 94 -4.03 -2.04 -10.76
CA LEU A 94 -3.06 -2.03 -11.86
C LEU A 94 -3.55 -2.69 -13.14
N ASP A 95 -4.62 -3.48 -13.09
CA ASP A 95 -5.21 -4.14 -14.27
C ASP A 95 -6.38 -3.35 -14.90
N CYS A 96 -6.78 -2.22 -14.29
CA CYS A 96 -7.84 -1.35 -14.80
C CYS A 96 -7.34 -0.26 -15.77
N GLU A 97 -8.23 0.45 -16.46
CA GLU A 97 -7.86 1.60 -17.30
C GLU A 97 -7.31 2.78 -16.47
N PRO A 98 -6.33 3.57 -16.97
CA PRO A 98 -5.75 4.71 -16.26
C PRO A 98 -6.70 5.94 -16.29
N LYS A 99 -7.90 5.79 -15.74
CA LYS A 99 -8.96 6.79 -15.70
C LYS A 99 -9.51 6.96 -14.29
N ARG A 100 -9.81 8.22 -13.94
CA ARG A 100 -10.39 8.59 -12.64
C ARG A 100 -11.61 7.77 -12.29
N GLU A 101 -12.60 7.71 -13.18
CA GLU A 101 -13.89 7.08 -12.92
C GLU A 101 -13.77 5.56 -12.70
N ILE A 102 -12.68 4.96 -13.18
CA ILE A 102 -12.39 3.53 -13.03
C ILE A 102 -11.61 3.26 -11.73
N ILE A 103 -10.69 4.16 -11.34
CA ILE A 103 -9.84 3.98 -10.15
C ILE A 103 -10.53 4.47 -8.85
N LEU A 104 -11.38 5.50 -8.93
CA LEU A 104 -12.07 6.06 -7.77
C LEU A 104 -12.86 5.02 -6.95
N PRO A 105 -13.61 4.07 -7.55
CA PRO A 105 -14.25 2.99 -6.80
C PRO A 105 -13.29 2.20 -5.90
N SER A 106 -12.07 1.91 -6.35
CA SER A 106 -11.05 1.22 -5.53
C SER A 106 -10.60 2.05 -4.34
N VAL A 107 -10.48 3.38 -4.50
CA VAL A 107 -10.16 4.31 -3.40
C VAL A 107 -11.28 4.31 -2.35
N ILE A 108 -12.53 4.36 -2.78
CA ILE A 108 -13.71 4.32 -1.89
C ILE A 108 -13.79 2.97 -1.16
N TYR A 109 -13.55 1.87 -1.87
CA TYR A 109 -13.47 0.52 -1.32
C TYR A 109 -12.40 0.41 -0.22
N ILE A 110 -11.18 0.87 -0.48
CA ILE A 110 -10.10 0.87 0.51
C ILE A 110 -10.47 1.75 1.70
N GLN A 111 -11.05 2.94 1.47
CA GLN A 111 -11.49 3.82 2.55
C GLN A 111 -12.54 3.14 3.44
N LYS A 112 -13.53 2.45 2.85
CA LYS A 112 -14.54 1.69 3.59
C LYS A 112 -13.92 0.55 4.40
N THR A 113 -13.00 -0.22 3.80
CA THR A 113 -12.25 -1.28 4.48
C THR A 113 -11.46 -0.74 5.66
N LEU A 114 -10.77 0.39 5.50
CA LEU A 114 -10.00 1.04 6.57
C LEU A 114 -10.89 1.62 7.68
N ARG A 115 -12.10 2.12 7.38
CA ARG A 115 -13.04 2.56 8.42
C ARG A 115 -13.49 1.40 9.32
N ARG A 116 -13.60 0.19 8.76
CA ARG A 116 -13.94 -1.04 9.51
C ARG A 116 -12.74 -1.68 10.20
N LYS A 117 -11.55 -1.60 9.59
CA LYS A 117 -10.30 -2.18 10.08
C LYS A 117 -9.20 -1.11 10.11
N PRO A 118 -9.27 -0.10 11.00
CA PRO A 118 -8.35 1.06 10.97
C PRO A 118 -6.89 0.69 11.22
N PHE A 119 -6.61 -0.45 11.87
CA PHE A 119 -5.26 -0.97 12.08
C PHE A 119 -4.52 -1.28 10.76
N LEU A 120 -5.25 -1.45 9.64
CA LEU A 120 -4.69 -1.72 8.32
C LEU A 120 -4.05 -0.50 7.66
N ILE A 121 -4.25 0.72 8.18
CA ILE A 121 -3.67 1.94 7.54
C ILE A 121 -2.15 1.83 7.39
N LYS A 122 -1.47 1.25 8.39
CA LYS A 122 -0.02 1.08 8.33
C LYS A 122 0.42 0.12 7.23
N ASN A 123 -0.37 -0.93 6.98
CA ASN A 123 -0.10 -1.86 5.90
C ASN A 123 -0.27 -1.21 4.53
N LEU A 124 -1.31 -0.39 4.35
CA LEU A 124 -1.48 0.39 3.13
C LEU A 124 -0.29 1.34 2.93
N GLU A 125 0.13 2.05 3.97
CA GLU A 125 1.31 2.92 3.90
C GLU A 125 2.57 2.16 3.46
N ASN A 126 2.80 0.96 4.01
CA ASN A 126 3.96 0.14 3.67
C ASN A 126 3.96 -0.25 2.18
N VAL A 127 2.82 -0.76 1.69
CA VAL A 127 2.68 -1.18 0.29
C VAL A 127 2.83 0.00 -0.65
N MET A 128 2.20 1.13 -0.35
CA MET A 128 2.30 2.36 -1.16
C MET A 128 3.73 2.88 -1.20
N ARG A 129 4.42 2.97 -0.06
CA ARG A 129 5.83 3.40 -0.02
C ARG A 129 6.71 2.49 -0.87
N ARG A 130 6.52 1.17 -0.77
CA ARG A 130 7.31 0.20 -1.54
C ARG A 130 7.07 0.34 -3.05
N PHE A 131 5.82 0.51 -3.49
CA PHE A 131 5.50 0.72 -4.90
C PHE A 131 6.13 2.01 -5.44
N LEU A 132 6.01 3.11 -4.69
CA LEU A 132 6.57 4.39 -5.09
C LEU A 132 8.11 4.40 -5.09
N GLN A 133 8.76 3.66 -4.17
CA GLN A 133 10.22 3.47 -4.18
C GLN A 133 10.72 2.55 -5.30
N SER A 134 9.80 1.83 -5.95
CA SER A 134 10.06 0.84 -7.00
C SER A 134 9.41 1.23 -8.32
N LEU A 135 9.14 2.53 -8.56
CA LEU A 135 8.51 3.00 -9.80
C LEU A 135 9.24 2.50 -11.05
N GLU A 136 10.56 2.31 -10.99
CA GLU A 136 11.33 1.76 -12.12
C GLU A 136 10.90 0.35 -12.57
N LEU A 137 10.20 -0.41 -11.71
CA LEU A 137 9.70 -1.76 -12.00
C LEU A 137 8.31 -1.75 -12.66
N PHE A 138 7.64 -0.61 -12.68
CA PHE A 138 6.30 -0.46 -13.26
C PHE A 138 6.38 0.07 -14.69
N GLU A 139 5.45 -0.35 -15.52
CA GLU A 139 5.24 0.21 -16.85
C GLU A 139 4.68 1.65 -16.77
N GLU A 140 4.72 2.38 -17.88
CA GLU A 140 4.26 3.77 -17.93
C GLU A 140 2.78 3.90 -17.54
N ASN A 141 1.92 3.02 -18.06
CA ASN A 141 0.50 2.99 -17.72
C ASN A 141 0.26 2.65 -16.23
N GLU A 142 1.05 1.75 -15.65
CA GLU A 142 0.94 1.38 -14.24
C GLU A 142 1.34 2.55 -13.33
N LYS A 143 2.42 3.26 -13.66
CA LYS A 143 2.85 4.49 -12.95
C LYS A 143 1.73 5.55 -12.97
N LYS A 144 1.08 5.72 -14.11
CA LYS A 144 -0.05 6.64 -14.26
C LYS A 144 -1.24 6.23 -13.39
N LYS A 145 -1.60 4.94 -13.34
CA LYS A 145 -2.65 4.43 -12.44
C LYS A 145 -2.32 4.70 -10.98
N LEU A 146 -1.06 4.50 -10.56
CA LEU A 146 -0.60 4.82 -9.20
C LEU A 146 -0.63 6.32 -8.89
N ALA A 147 -0.31 7.19 -9.86
CA ALA A 147 -0.42 8.63 -9.71
C ALA A 147 -1.88 9.07 -9.53
N ILE A 148 -2.79 8.53 -10.36
CA ILE A 148 -4.23 8.80 -10.25
C ILE A 148 -4.77 8.30 -8.90
N PHE A 149 -4.43 7.06 -8.52
CA PHE A 149 -4.84 6.49 -7.25
C PHE A 149 -4.39 7.33 -6.05
N THR A 150 -3.12 7.75 -6.02
CA THR A 150 -2.57 8.53 -4.90
C THR A 150 -3.20 9.92 -4.82
N ALA A 151 -3.46 10.58 -5.94
CA ALA A 151 -4.16 11.86 -5.98
C ALA A 151 -5.58 11.72 -5.41
N LEU A 152 -6.35 10.76 -5.92
CA LEU A 152 -7.70 10.47 -5.44
C LEU A 152 -7.72 10.06 -3.97
N ALA A 153 -6.72 9.31 -3.48
CA ALA A 153 -6.62 8.95 -2.07
C ALA A 153 -6.54 10.19 -1.17
N PHE A 154 -5.84 11.25 -1.58
CA PHE A 154 -5.80 12.50 -0.82
C PHE A 154 -7.04 13.36 -1.02
N SER A 155 -7.57 13.46 -2.24
CA SER A 155 -8.82 14.20 -2.52
C SER A 155 -9.99 13.64 -1.71
N GLN A 156 -10.08 12.31 -1.62
CA GLN A 156 -11.10 11.60 -0.82
C GLN A 156 -10.77 11.53 0.67
N LYS A 157 -9.65 12.12 1.11
CA LYS A 157 -9.16 12.10 2.50
C LYS A 157 -9.15 10.66 3.07
N LEU A 158 -8.57 9.72 2.32
CA LEU A 158 -8.55 8.29 2.61
C LEU A 158 -7.99 8.03 4.01
N SER A 159 -8.88 7.87 4.98
CA SER A 159 -8.64 7.52 6.39
C SER A 159 -7.42 8.17 7.04
N GLY A 160 -7.11 9.43 6.69
CA GLY A 160 -5.97 10.16 7.24
C GLY A 160 -4.59 9.71 6.72
N LEU A 161 -4.51 9.08 5.54
CA LEU A 161 -3.25 8.68 4.92
C LEU A 161 -2.24 9.85 4.92
N PRO A 162 -1.07 9.70 5.58
CA PRO A 162 -0.12 10.80 5.69
C PRO A 162 0.51 11.14 4.32
N PRO A 163 0.55 12.41 3.87
CA PRO A 163 1.10 12.78 2.57
C PRO A 163 2.56 12.38 2.33
N GLU A 164 3.37 12.32 3.39
CA GLU A 164 4.75 11.82 3.37
C GLU A 164 4.85 10.34 2.98
N THR A 165 3.73 9.61 2.96
CA THR A 165 3.64 8.24 2.43
C THR A 165 3.75 8.20 0.92
N VAL A 166 3.41 9.30 0.24
CA VAL A 166 3.52 9.41 -1.21
C VAL A 166 4.75 10.22 -1.61
N PHE A 167 4.92 11.42 -1.05
CA PHE A 167 5.94 12.33 -1.55
C PHE A 167 7.37 11.93 -1.19
N GLN A 168 7.63 11.47 0.04
CA GLN A 168 9.00 11.13 0.47
C GLN A 168 9.60 9.93 -0.29
N PRO A 169 8.86 8.81 -0.52
CA PRO A 169 9.32 7.71 -1.38
C PRO A 169 9.81 8.10 -2.76
N LEU A 170 9.21 9.14 -3.36
CA LEU A 170 9.54 9.60 -4.70
C LEU A 170 10.90 10.30 -4.75
N LEU A 171 11.40 10.83 -3.63
CA LEU A 171 12.69 11.53 -3.55
C LEU A 171 13.91 10.61 -3.53
N LYS A 172 13.73 9.31 -3.78
CA LYS A 172 14.85 8.36 -3.84
C LYS A 172 15.75 8.74 -5.03
N ASP A 173 17.04 8.97 -4.76
CA ASP A 173 18.00 9.53 -5.73
C ASP A 173 17.99 8.84 -7.10
N ASN A 174 17.88 7.51 -7.13
CA ASN A 174 17.86 6.76 -8.39
C ASN A 174 16.62 7.05 -9.24
N LEU A 175 15.45 7.28 -8.62
CA LEU A 175 14.21 7.60 -9.32
C LEU A 175 14.25 9.02 -9.88
N VAL A 176 14.72 9.97 -9.05
CA VAL A 176 14.88 11.38 -9.42
C VAL A 176 15.90 11.52 -10.55
N ALA A 177 17.06 10.87 -10.43
CA ALA A 177 18.11 10.92 -11.46
C ALA A 177 17.66 10.34 -12.81
N LYS A 178 16.83 9.28 -12.80
CA LYS A 178 16.22 8.70 -14.00
C LYS A 178 15.06 9.53 -14.57
N GLY A 179 14.64 10.59 -13.88
CA GLY A 179 13.51 11.43 -14.30
C GLY A 179 12.15 10.75 -14.20
N LEU A 180 12.02 9.63 -13.47
CA LEU A 180 10.77 8.88 -13.34
C LEU A 180 9.73 9.59 -12.46
N VAL A 181 10.21 10.48 -11.59
CA VAL A 181 9.40 11.19 -10.59
C VAL A 181 8.59 12.31 -11.23
N LEU A 182 9.15 13.00 -12.24
CA LEU A 182 8.50 14.15 -12.88
C LEU A 182 7.18 13.78 -13.58
N PRO A 183 7.11 12.76 -14.44
CA PRO A 183 5.83 12.35 -15.04
C PRO A 183 4.81 11.95 -13.97
N PHE A 184 5.24 11.20 -12.95
CA PHE A 184 4.37 10.76 -11.86
C PHE A 184 3.77 11.94 -11.09
N ILE A 185 4.60 12.91 -10.66
CA ILE A 185 4.12 14.04 -9.86
C ILE A 185 3.25 14.98 -10.70
N THR A 186 3.51 15.11 -12.00
CA THR A 186 2.68 15.88 -12.92
C THR A 186 1.29 15.25 -13.08
N ASP A 187 1.22 13.94 -13.31
CA ASP A 187 -0.07 13.23 -13.38
C ASP A 187 -0.83 13.33 -12.05
N PHE A 188 -0.12 13.20 -10.93
CA PHE A 188 -0.70 13.39 -9.60
C PHE A 188 -1.26 14.81 -9.41
N PHE A 189 -0.52 15.87 -9.76
CA PHE A 189 -1.01 17.25 -9.61
C PHE A 189 -2.20 17.54 -10.51
N LYS A 190 -2.14 17.12 -11.78
CA LYS A 190 -3.26 17.27 -12.73
C LYS A 190 -4.52 16.62 -12.17
N GLU A 191 -4.40 15.40 -11.67
CA GLU A 191 -5.52 14.66 -11.11
C GLU A 191 -6.04 15.29 -9.82
N TYR A 192 -5.15 15.67 -8.89
CA TYR A 192 -5.53 16.26 -7.61
C TYR A 192 -6.28 17.58 -7.79
N LEU A 193 -5.81 18.42 -8.73
CA LEU A 193 -6.36 19.75 -9.00
C LEU A 193 -7.72 19.75 -9.72
N VAL A 194 -8.24 18.59 -10.14
CA VAL A 194 -9.60 18.54 -10.69
C VAL A 194 -10.66 18.82 -9.62
N ASP A 195 -10.45 18.33 -8.39
CA ASP A 195 -11.43 18.45 -7.28
C ASP A 195 -10.93 19.35 -6.13
N ASN A 196 -9.66 19.76 -6.17
CA ASN A 196 -9.00 20.53 -5.11
C ASN A 196 -8.37 21.77 -5.73
N ASN A 197 -8.27 22.86 -4.96
CA ASN A 197 -7.64 24.07 -5.47
C ASN A 197 -6.12 24.07 -5.20
N LEU A 198 -5.44 25.13 -5.64
CA LEU A 198 -4.00 25.28 -5.45
C LEU A 198 -3.62 25.41 -3.97
N ASP A 199 -4.43 26.07 -3.14
CA ASP A 199 -4.15 26.21 -1.70
C ASP A 199 -4.19 24.85 -0.99
N ASP A 200 -5.15 23.99 -1.38
CA ASP A 200 -5.23 22.61 -0.90
C ASP A 200 -3.99 21.82 -1.33
N LEU A 201 -3.55 21.98 -2.59
CA LEU A 201 -2.34 21.33 -3.09
C LEU A 201 -1.10 21.77 -2.30
N ILE A 202 -0.94 23.07 -2.08
CA ILE A 202 0.13 23.63 -1.26
C ILE A 202 0.06 23.03 0.15
N ALA A 203 -1.12 22.98 0.77
CA ALA A 203 -1.29 22.43 2.11
C ALA A 203 -0.87 20.94 2.22
N ILE A 204 -1.20 20.10 1.23
CA ILE A 204 -0.77 18.70 1.23
C ILE A 204 0.74 18.56 0.99
N LEU A 205 1.33 19.43 0.16
CA LEU A 205 2.78 19.47 -0.06
C LEU A 205 3.52 19.85 1.22
N LYS A 206 3.04 20.87 1.96
CA LYS A 206 3.60 21.24 3.27
C LYS A 206 3.55 20.07 4.25
N ARG A 207 2.39 19.42 4.39
CA ARG A 207 2.24 18.21 5.23
C ARG A 207 3.13 17.06 4.78
N GLY A 208 3.36 16.94 3.47
CA GLY A 208 4.28 16.00 2.84
C GLY A 208 5.76 16.34 3.00
N LYS A 209 6.08 17.47 3.64
CA LYS A 209 7.43 18.04 3.79
C LYS A 209 8.08 18.41 2.45
N MET A 210 7.27 18.94 1.54
CA MET A 210 7.68 19.37 0.20
C MET A 210 7.71 20.90 0.00
N GLU A 211 7.43 21.69 1.04
CA GLU A 211 7.31 23.17 0.95
C GLU A 211 8.54 23.83 0.31
N ASP A 212 9.74 23.49 0.80
CA ASP A 212 11.00 24.03 0.31
C ASP A 212 11.72 23.11 -0.70
N ASN A 213 11.13 21.94 -0.97
CA ASN A 213 11.78 20.82 -1.66
C ASN A 213 11.09 20.46 -2.98
N LEU A 214 10.23 21.33 -3.53
CA LEU A 214 9.49 21.00 -4.75
C LEU A 214 10.43 20.74 -5.95
N LEU A 215 11.56 21.44 -6.00
CA LEU A 215 12.61 21.22 -7.00
C LEU A 215 13.31 19.87 -6.83
N ASP A 216 13.19 19.19 -5.67
CA ASP A 216 13.83 17.88 -5.48
C ASP A 216 13.19 16.76 -6.30
N PHE A 217 11.96 16.97 -6.81
CA PHE A 217 11.37 16.07 -7.80
C PHE A 217 12.08 16.10 -9.15
N PHE A 218 12.85 17.16 -9.44
CA PHE A 218 13.57 17.32 -10.69
C PHE A 218 14.96 16.65 -10.60
N PRO A 219 15.42 16.00 -11.69
CA PRO A 219 16.83 15.61 -11.79
C PRO A 219 17.74 16.80 -11.52
N SER A 220 18.88 16.60 -10.85
CA SER A 220 19.75 17.70 -10.39
C SER A 220 20.14 18.70 -11.49
N ALA A 221 20.28 18.23 -12.74
CA ALA A 221 20.60 19.07 -13.89
C ALA A 221 19.46 20.03 -14.32
N LYS A 222 18.23 19.82 -13.85
CA LYS A 222 17.02 20.59 -14.20
C LYS A 222 16.44 21.39 -13.03
N ARG A 223 17.15 21.44 -11.89
CA ARG A 223 16.70 22.17 -10.69
C ARG A 223 16.96 23.66 -10.83
N SER A 224 16.11 24.34 -11.60
CA SER A 224 16.09 25.80 -11.69
C SER A 224 14.65 26.32 -11.77
N ALA A 225 14.47 27.63 -11.53
CA ALA A 225 13.15 28.26 -11.66
C ALA A 225 12.64 28.20 -13.11
N GLU A 226 13.55 28.32 -14.09
CA GLU A 226 13.24 28.19 -15.51
C GLU A 226 12.81 26.77 -15.85
N GLY A 227 13.56 25.75 -15.41
CA GLY A 227 13.23 24.35 -15.66
C GLY A 227 11.92 23.92 -15.00
N PHE A 228 11.60 24.50 -13.83
CA PHE A 228 10.29 24.32 -13.19
C PHE A 228 9.16 24.96 -14.01
N SER A 229 9.32 26.22 -14.43
CA SER A 229 8.32 26.91 -15.23
C SER A 229 8.08 26.21 -16.56
N GLU A 230 9.14 25.79 -17.26
CA GLU A 230 9.05 25.08 -18.55
C GLU A 230 8.26 23.77 -18.45
N HIS A 231 8.38 23.05 -17.32
CA HIS A 231 7.71 21.76 -17.13
C HIS A 231 6.21 21.88 -16.81
N PHE A 232 5.79 22.95 -16.14
CA PHE A 232 4.41 23.14 -15.67
C PHE A 232 3.61 24.22 -16.42
N THR A 233 4.20 24.87 -17.43
CA THR A 233 3.49 25.74 -18.38
C THR A 233 2.73 24.90 -19.41
#